data_AF-A0AAJ3ZJH9-F1
#
_entry.id   AF-A0AAJ3ZJH9-F1
#
_cell.length_a   1.000
_cell.length_b   1.000
_cell.length_c   1.000
_cell.angle_alpha   90.00
_cell.angle_beta   90.00
_cell.angle_gamma   90.00
#
_symmetry.space_group_name_H-M   'P 1'
#
loop_
_entity.id
_entity.type
_entity.pdbx_description
1 polymer ?
#
loop_
_entity_poly.entity_id
_entity_poly.type
_entity_poly.pdbx_seq_one_letter_code
_entity_poly.pdbx_strand_id
1 'polypeptide(L)'
;MKNKKILFVLALMIILLIVFIEPIRAILIVVLLSIAGLAVFVSPFPLIIGILRLFFINENKKFTLQLITYSTIVLVIGSSTCGILTFIN
;
A
#
# COMPACT_ATOMS: atom_id res chain seq x y z
N MET A 1 -17.37 -31.92 -35.47
CA MET A 1 -17.90 -30.59 -35.08
C MET A 1 -18.04 -30.35 -33.56
N LYS A 2 -18.24 -31.38 -32.71
CA LYS A 2 -18.39 -31.21 -31.24
C LYS A 2 -17.16 -30.58 -30.55
N ASN A 3 -15.94 -31.00 -30.87
CA ASN A 3 -14.72 -30.48 -30.24
C ASN A 3 -14.45 -28.99 -30.55
N LYS A 4 -14.81 -28.51 -31.75
CA LYS A 4 -14.65 -27.07 -32.09
C LYS A 4 -15.57 -26.17 -31.26
N LYS A 5 -16.80 -26.62 -30.95
CA LYS A 5 -17.74 -25.88 -30.09
C LYS A 5 -17.25 -25.83 -28.63
N ILE A 6 -16.72 -26.95 -28.12
CA ILE A 6 -16.17 -27.02 -26.76
C ILE A 6 -14.96 -26.08 -26.62
N LEU A 7 -14.07 -26.07 -27.61
CA LEU A 7 -12.88 -25.22 -27.61
C LEU A 7 -13.25 -23.72 -27.67
N PHE A 8 -14.31 -23.37 -28.42
CA PHE A 8 -14.84 -22.02 -28.46
C PHE A 8 -15.45 -21.57 -27.11
N VAL A 9 -16.24 -22.44 -26.46
CA VAL A 9 -16.82 -22.16 -25.14
C VAL A 9 -15.72 -21.99 -24.08
N LEU A 10 -14.67 -22.82 -24.14
CA LEU A 10 -13.54 -22.74 -23.21
C LEU A 10 -12.74 -21.44 -23.39
N ALA A 11 -12.51 -21.03 -24.64
CA ALA A 11 -11.86 -19.74 -24.94
C ALA A 11 -12.71 -18.56 -24.44
N LEU A 12 -14.03 -18.60 -24.63
CA LEU A 12 -14.94 -17.56 -24.16
C LEU A 12 -14.96 -17.45 -22.62
N MET A 13 -14.91 -18.59 -21.92
CA MET A 13 -14.77 -18.63 -20.46
C MET A 13 -13.45 -18.01 -19.97
N ILE A 14 -12.33 -18.29 -20.65
CA ILE A 14 -11.03 -17.73 -20.29
C ILE A 14 -11.02 -16.21 -20.50
N ILE A 15 -11.56 -15.73 -21.64
CA ILE A 15 -11.67 -14.30 -21.93
C ILE A 15 -12.53 -13.60 -20.86
N LEU A 16 -13.67 -14.20 -20.51
CA LEU A 16 -14.53 -13.69 -19.45
C LEU A 16 -13.75 -13.57 -18.13
N LEU A 17 -12.98 -14.60 -17.76
CA LEU A 17 -12.18 -14.61 -16.53
C LEU A 17 -11.13 -13.49 -16.52
N ILE A 18 -10.44 -13.26 -17.64
CA ILE A 18 -9.42 -12.20 -17.78
C ILE A 18 -10.07 -10.82 -17.61
N VAL A 19 -11.23 -10.59 -18.24
CA VAL A 19 -11.99 -9.34 -18.15
C VAL A 19 -12.42 -9.02 -16.71
N PHE A 20 -12.67 -10.02 -15.88
CA PHE A 20 -13.00 -9.81 -14.46
C PHE A 20 -11.77 -9.59 -13.57
N ILE A 21 -10.59 -10.10 -13.94
CA ILE A 21 -9.37 -9.98 -13.14
C ILE A 21 -8.80 -8.55 -13.18
N GLU A 22 -8.84 -7.89 -14.34
CA GLU A 22 -8.35 -6.52 -14.51
C GLU A 22 -9.01 -5.49 -13.58
N PRO A 23 -10.36 -5.40 -13.46
CA PRO A 23 -10.99 -4.44 -12.56
C PRO A 23 -10.72 -4.75 -11.09
N ILE A 24 -10.65 -6.03 -10.71
CA ILE A 24 -10.30 -6.43 -9.34
C ILE A 24 -8.88 -5.95 -9.00
N ARG A 25 -7.94 -6.12 -9.92
CA ARG A 25 -6.56 -5.64 -9.78
C ARG A 25 -6.52 -4.12 -9.62
N ALA A 26 -7.26 -3.39 -10.44
CA ALA A 26 -7.31 -1.94 -10.38
C ALA A 26 -7.85 -1.44 -9.03
N ILE A 27 -8.96 -2.03 -8.55
CA ILE A 27 -9.54 -1.69 -7.24
C ILE A 27 -8.54 -1.96 -6.11
N LEU A 28 -7.86 -3.12 -6.15
CA LEU A 28 -6.87 -3.48 -5.13
C LEU A 28 -5.71 -2.47 -5.08
N ILE A 29 -5.20 -2.04 -6.24
CA ILE A 29 -4.13 -1.03 -6.35
C ILE A 29 -4.58 0.30 -5.75
N VAL A 30 -5.79 0.76 -6.08
CA VAL A 30 -6.33 2.04 -5.55
C VAL A 30 -6.51 1.98 -4.03
N VAL A 31 -7.02 0.88 -3.50
CA VAL A 31 -7.15 0.68 -2.05
C VAL A 31 -5.77 0.70 -1.39
N LEU A 32 -4.78 -0.01 -1.94
CA LEU A 32 -3.44 -0.03 -1.38
C LEU A 32 -2.79 1.37 -1.38
N LEU A 33 -2.96 2.11 -2.47
CA LEU A 33 -2.40 3.45 -2.65
C LEU A 33 -3.04 4.45 -1.69
N SER A 34 -4.36 4.38 -1.49
CA SER A 34 -5.07 5.26 -0.54
C SER A 34 -4.64 5.02 0.91
N ILE A 35 -4.48 3.75 1.32
CA ILE A 35 -3.99 3.40 2.67
C ILE A 35 -2.55 3.86 2.86
N ALA A 36 -1.67 3.61 1.88
CA ALA A 36 -0.29 4.05 1.93
C ALA A 36 -0.18 5.58 1.97
N GLY A 37 -0.98 6.29 1.17
CA GLY A 37 -1.05 7.75 1.16
C GLY A 37 -1.48 8.33 2.51
N LEU A 38 -2.52 7.77 3.13
CA LEU A 38 -2.95 8.15 4.47
C LEU A 38 -1.86 7.89 5.53
N ALA A 39 -1.19 6.74 5.46
CA ALA A 39 -0.11 6.42 6.37
C ALA A 39 1.07 7.41 6.25
N VAL A 40 1.46 7.76 5.03
CA VAL A 40 2.48 8.79 4.76
C VAL A 40 2.04 10.15 5.30
N PHE A 41 0.78 10.53 5.10
CA PHE A 41 0.25 11.80 5.56
C PHE A 41 0.24 11.92 7.10
N VAL A 42 -0.07 10.82 7.81
CA VAL A 42 -0.16 10.80 9.28
C VAL A 42 1.19 10.58 9.95
N SER A 43 2.13 9.87 9.32
CA SER A 43 3.45 9.56 9.89
C SER A 43 4.35 10.73 10.34
N PRO A 44 4.31 11.96 9.78
CA PRO A 44 5.18 13.05 10.22
C PRO A 44 4.78 13.59 11.59
N PHE A 45 3.50 13.52 11.96
CA PHE A 45 3.01 14.03 13.24
C PHE A 45 3.63 13.31 14.46
N PRO A 46 3.54 11.97 14.59
CA PRO A 46 4.19 11.26 15.70
C PRO A 46 5.71 11.35 15.63
N LEU A 47 6.30 11.52 14.44
CA LEU A 47 7.74 11.76 14.28
C LEU A 47 8.17 13.10 14.87
N ILE A 48 7.46 14.19 14.55
CA ILE A 48 7.70 15.53 15.11
C ILE A 48 7.50 15.52 16.63
N ILE A 49 6.41 14.90 17.11
CA ILE A 49 6.14 14.76 18.56
C ILE A 49 7.24 13.96 19.26
N GLY A 50 7.70 12.87 18.63
CA GLY A 50 8.80 12.06 19.13
C GLY A 50 10.11 12.84 19.23
N ILE A 51 10.45 13.61 18.20
CA ILE A 51 11.65 14.46 18.19
C ILE A 51 11.54 15.54 19.27
N LEU A 52 10.39 16.23 19.38
CA LEU A 52 10.18 17.23 20.44
C LEU A 52 10.36 16.61 21.82
N ARG A 53 9.75 15.45 22.07
CA ARG A 53 9.93 14.70 23.32
C ARG A 53 11.38 14.36 23.57
N LEU A 54 12.14 13.96 22.55
CA LEU A 54 13.54 13.57 22.71
C LEU A 54 14.44 14.72 23.16
N PHE A 55 14.13 15.95 22.74
CA PHE A 55 14.89 17.15 23.14
C PHE A 55 14.44 17.75 24.47
N PHE A 56 13.13 17.74 24.77
CA PHE A 56 12.59 18.45 25.94
C PHE A 56 12.23 17.55 27.14
N ILE A 57 12.02 16.25 26.94
CA ILE A 57 11.52 15.33 27.97
C ILE A 57 12.47 14.13 28.09
N ASN A 58 13.16 14.05 29.22
CA ASN A 58 14.16 13.00 29.47
C ASN A 58 13.54 11.68 30.01
N GLU A 59 12.26 11.69 30.38
CA GLU A 59 11.53 10.52 30.86
C GLU A 59 11.07 9.61 29.70
N ASN A 60 11.16 8.28 29.92
CA ASN A 60 10.67 7.25 28.99
C ASN A 60 11.28 7.30 27.58
N LYS A 61 12.61 7.51 27.49
CA LYS A 61 13.37 7.47 26.22
C LYS A 61 13.06 6.27 25.33
N LYS A 62 12.82 5.08 25.90
CA LYS A 62 12.51 3.87 25.15
C LYS A 62 11.22 4.00 24.33
N PHE A 63 10.18 4.60 24.92
CA PHE A 63 8.92 4.86 24.22
C PHE A 63 9.10 5.92 23.13
N THR A 64 9.81 7.01 23.44
CA THR A 64 10.10 8.07 22.47
C THR A 64 10.88 7.53 21.26
N LEU A 65 11.89 6.69 21.51
CA LEU A 65 12.68 6.06 20.45
C LEU A 65 11.83 5.11 19.59
N GLN A 66 10.94 4.33 20.21
CA GLN A 66 9.99 3.47 19.48
C GLN A 66 9.05 4.31 18.62
N LEU A 67 8.49 5.39 19.17
CA LEU A 67 7.60 6.29 18.44
C LEU A 67 8.28 6.86 17.18
N ILE A 68 9.50 7.36 17.32
CA ILE A 68 10.29 7.87 16.18
C ILE A 68 10.56 6.74 15.19
N THR A 69 11.05 5.59 15.65
CA THR A 69 11.41 4.46 14.77
C THR A 69 10.21 3.97 13.96
N TYR A 70 9.07 3.72 14.61
CA TYR A 70 7.86 3.27 13.92
C TYR A 70 7.35 4.32 12.92
N SER A 71 7.38 5.60 13.30
CA SER A 71 6.95 6.68 12.41
C SER A 71 7.84 6.76 11.17
N THR A 72 9.17 6.62 11.33
CA THR A 72 10.12 6.60 10.22
C THR A 72 9.91 5.38 9.32
N ILE A 73 9.71 4.19 9.90
CA ILE A 73 9.45 2.96 9.13
C ILE A 73 8.18 3.12 8.29
N VAL A 74 7.09 3.61 8.88
CA VAL A 74 5.82 3.83 8.17
C VAL A 74 5.98 4.89 7.08
N LEU A 75 6.74 5.96 7.34
CA LEU A 75 7.03 7.00 6.36
C LEU A 75 7.82 6.44 5.16
N VAL A 76 8.86 5.66 5.40
CA VAL A 76 9.72 5.07 4.34
C VAL A 76 8.94 4.02 3.54
N ILE A 77 8.23 3.11 4.21
CA ILE A 77 7.45 2.07 3.51
C ILE A 77 6.30 2.71 2.72
N GLY A 78 5.58 3.64 3.34
CA GLY A 78 4.46 4.33 2.68
C GLY A 78 4.92 5.14 1.47
N SER A 79 6.00 5.92 1.60
CA SER A 79 6.54 6.71 0.48
C SER A 79 7.09 5.83 -0.64
N SER A 80 7.76 4.74 -0.30
CA SER A 80 8.25 3.76 -1.28
C SER A 80 7.09 3.07 -2.01
N THR A 81 6.04 2.69 -1.28
CA THR A 81 4.85 2.04 -1.86
C THR A 81 4.13 2.98 -2.81
N CYS A 82 3.93 4.25 -2.41
CA CYS A 82 3.35 5.27 -3.27
C CYS A 82 4.24 5.52 -4.50
N GLY A 83 5.55 5.67 -4.32
CA GLY A 83 6.49 5.94 -5.42
C GLY A 83 6.59 4.78 -6.42
N ILE A 84 6.69 3.54 -5.95
CA ILE A 84 6.74 2.34 -6.80
C ILE A 84 5.43 2.19 -7.60
N LEU A 85 4.27 2.38 -6.97
CA LEU A 85 3.00 2.31 -7.69
C LEU A 85 2.84 3.44 -8.71
N THR A 86 3.30 4.65 -8.42
CA THR A 86 3.30 5.77 -9.39
C THR A 86 4.24 5.52 -10.57
N PHE A 87 5.32 4.76 -10.40
CA PHE A 87 6.22 4.39 -11.52
C PHE A 87 5.70 3.26 -12.41
N ILE A 88 4.84 2.38 -11.86
CA ILE A 88 4.32 1.20 -12.55
C ILE A 88 3.01 1.49 -13.31
N ASN A 89 2.27 2.52 -12.90
CA ASN A 89 1.01 2.95 -13.51
C ASN A 89 1.22 4.07 -14.55
#